data_AF-A0AAN0JVN3-F1
#
_entry.id   AF-A0AAN0JVN3-F1
#
_cell.length_a   1.000
_cell.length_b   1.000
_cell.length_c   1.000
_cell.angle_alpha   90.00
_cell.angle_beta   90.00
_cell.angle_gamma   90.00
#
_symmetry.space_group_name_H-M   'P 1'
#
loop_
_entity.id
_entity.type
_entity.pdbx_description
1 polymer ?
#
loop_
_entity_poly.entity_id
_entity_poly.type
_entity_poly.pdbx_seq_one_letter_code
_entity_poly.pdbx_strand_id
1 'polypeptide(L)'
;IYDNDKLHQLHETFQSIVVHLLSDNDSNVKRAFLTHSAGKLCTFFGAQKAKEVILSHMITFLNDKSNWELHIAFFEAIVDVVSQIGERSLDVLEALLQQDSNVKRAFLTHSAGKLCTFFGAQKAKEVILSHMITFLNDKSNWELHIAFFEAIVDVVSQIGERSLDVLEALLQQFSSH
;
A
#
# COMPACT_ATOMS: atom_id res chain seq x y z
N ILE A 1 -29.54 -2.17 25.73
CA ILE A 1 -28.91 -0.89 26.15
C ILE A 1 -27.55 -1.15 26.79
N TYR A 2 -27.44 -2.06 27.77
CA TYR A 2 -26.17 -2.42 28.44
C TYR A 2 -25.08 -3.01 27.52
N ASP A 3 -25.44 -3.85 26.53
CA ASP A 3 -24.46 -4.47 25.64
C ASP A 3 -23.83 -3.47 24.65
N ASN A 4 -24.57 -2.45 24.20
CA ASN A 4 -24.02 -1.42 23.33
C ASN A 4 -22.99 -0.54 24.06
N ASP A 5 -23.19 -0.30 25.36
CA ASP A 5 -22.27 0.48 26.18
C ASP A 5 -20.94 -0.27 26.42
N LYS A 6 -21.01 -1.58 26.65
CA LYS A 6 -19.82 -2.45 26.75
C LYS A 6 -19.05 -2.55 25.44
N LEU A 7 -19.75 -2.70 24.32
CA LEU A 7 -19.12 -2.70 23.00
C LEU A 7 -18.43 -1.36 22.74
N HIS A 8 -19.07 -0.25 23.08
CA HIS A 8 -18.46 1.07 22.96
C HIS A 8 -17.17 1.21 23.77
N GLN A 9 -17.21 0.84 25.06
CA GLN A 9 -16.02 0.86 25.93
C GLN A 9 -14.90 -0.04 25.41
N LEU A 10 -15.24 -1.20 24.83
CA LEU A 10 -14.25 -2.08 24.21
C LEU A 10 -13.57 -1.42 23.01
N HIS A 11 -14.36 -0.79 22.12
CA HIS A 11 -13.83 -0.04 20.99
C HIS A 11 -12.93 1.13 21.42
N GLU A 12 -13.32 1.87 22.45
CA GLU A 12 -12.49 2.96 23.00
C GLU A 12 -11.17 2.44 23.60
N THR A 13 -11.23 1.33 24.33
CA THR A 13 -10.05 0.69 24.91
C THR A 13 -9.06 0.26 23.83
N PHE A 14 -9.55 -0.46 22.81
CA PHE A 14 -8.70 -0.86 21.68
C PHE A 14 -8.18 0.34 20.89
N GLN A 15 -8.99 1.38 20.71
CA GLN A 15 -8.53 2.61 20.05
C GLN A 15 -7.35 3.22 20.81
N SER A 16 -7.43 3.33 22.14
CA SER A 16 -6.34 3.86 22.95
C SER A 16 -5.05 3.04 22.80
N ILE A 17 -5.16 1.71 22.80
CA ILE A 17 -4.03 0.80 22.58
C ILE A 17 -3.43 1.02 21.18
N VAL A 18 -4.26 1.10 20.14
CA VAL A 18 -3.80 1.29 18.76
C VAL A 18 -3.09 2.63 18.59
N VAL A 19 -3.64 3.72 19.12
CA VAL A 19 -2.99 5.03 19.08
C VAL A 19 -1.64 4.97 19.79
N HIS A 20 -1.57 4.33 20.96
CA HIS A 20 -0.31 4.16 21.69
C HIS A 20 0.76 3.44 20.85
N LEU A 21 0.41 2.32 20.19
CA LEU A 21 1.33 1.57 19.34
C LEU A 21 1.77 2.35 18.09
N LEU A 22 0.84 3.09 17.46
CA LEU A 22 1.13 3.87 16.26
C LEU A 22 1.94 5.15 16.54
N SER A 23 1.89 5.64 17.78
CA SER A 23 2.67 6.79 18.26
C SER A 23 3.97 6.41 18.98
N ASP A 24 4.31 5.12 19.05
CA ASP A 24 5.55 4.67 19.71
C ASP A 24 6.79 5.27 19.02
N ASN A 25 7.86 5.54 19.77
CA ASN A 25 9.10 6.05 19.20
C ASN A 25 9.90 4.96 18.46
N ASP A 26 9.72 3.70 18.83
CA ASP A 26 10.36 2.56 18.18
C ASP A 26 9.64 2.21 16.86
N SER A 27 10.36 2.32 15.75
CA SER A 27 9.85 1.95 14.42
C SER A 27 9.50 0.46 14.34
N ASN A 28 10.13 -0.41 15.12
CA ASN A 28 9.81 -1.84 15.15
C ASN A 28 8.40 -2.10 15.69
N VAL A 29 7.91 -1.30 16.64
CA VAL A 29 6.54 -1.42 17.18
C VAL A 29 5.53 -1.09 16.08
N LYS A 30 5.74 0.02 15.36
CA LYS A 30 4.91 0.39 14.20
C LYS A 30 4.97 -0.65 13.10
N ARG A 31 6.16 -1.20 12.81
CA ARG A 31 6.38 -2.24 11.79
C ARG A 31 5.62 -3.52 12.14
N ALA A 32 5.70 -3.96 13.38
CA ALA A 32 4.97 -5.12 13.89
C ALA A 32 3.45 -4.89 13.84
N PHE A 33 2.99 -3.67 14.16
CA PHE A 33 1.58 -3.31 14.03
C PHE A 33 1.10 -3.43 12.58
N LEU A 34 1.82 -2.83 11.63
CA LEU A 34 1.47 -2.84 10.21
C LEU A 34 1.37 -4.28 9.67
N THR A 35 2.39 -5.09 9.92
CA THR A 35 2.54 -6.43 9.34
C THR A 35 1.63 -7.49 9.97
N HIS A 36 1.24 -7.34 11.24
CA HIS A 36 0.54 -8.42 11.98
C HIS A 36 -0.86 -8.06 12.48
N SER A 37 -1.15 -6.76 12.63
CA SER A 37 -2.33 -6.28 13.37
C SER A 37 -3.22 -5.35 12.54
N ALA A 38 -2.68 -4.58 11.59
CA ALA A 38 -3.41 -3.56 10.86
C ALA A 38 -4.68 -4.10 10.19
N GLY A 39 -4.59 -5.17 9.41
CA GLY A 39 -5.76 -5.77 8.73
C GLY A 39 -6.85 -6.21 9.70
N LYS A 40 -6.48 -6.96 10.75
CA LYS A 40 -7.41 -7.47 11.77
C LYS A 40 -8.12 -6.34 12.52
N LEU A 41 -7.38 -5.29 12.86
CA LEU A 41 -7.93 -4.13 13.54
C LEU A 41 -8.78 -3.27 12.61
N CYS A 42 -8.45 -3.19 11.32
CA CYS A 42 -9.34 -2.56 10.34
C CYS A 42 -10.68 -3.29 10.25
N THR A 43 -10.67 -4.63 10.26
CA THR A 43 -11.90 -5.44 10.34
C THR A 43 -12.65 -5.22 11.64
N PHE A 44 -11.96 -5.21 12.79
CA PHE A 44 -12.57 -4.99 14.10
C PHE A 44 -13.26 -3.62 14.20
N PHE A 45 -12.60 -2.55 13.75
CA PHE A 45 -13.16 -1.20 13.82
C PHE A 45 -14.20 -0.92 12.73
N GLY A 46 -14.15 -1.65 11.61
CA GLY A 46 -14.90 -1.32 10.40
C GLY A 46 -14.33 -0.10 9.69
N ALA A 47 -14.73 0.08 8.43
CA ALA A 47 -14.12 1.02 7.49
C ALA A 47 -14.01 2.47 8.01
N GLN A 48 -15.09 3.03 8.57
CA GLN A 48 -15.11 4.42 9.02
C GLN A 48 -14.12 4.65 10.17
N LYS A 49 -14.17 3.81 11.20
CA LYS A 49 -13.36 3.99 12.39
C LYS A 49 -11.90 3.59 12.15
N ALA A 50 -11.66 2.57 11.33
CA ALA A 50 -10.32 2.21 10.86
C ALA A 50 -9.68 3.39 10.09
N LYS A 51 -10.44 4.10 9.27
CA LYS A 51 -9.96 5.30 8.60
C LYS A 51 -9.59 6.41 9.59
N GLU A 52 -10.45 6.69 10.57
CA GLU A 52 -10.24 7.75 11.56
C GLU A 52 -9.06 7.46 12.49
N VAL A 53 -8.87 6.20 12.89
CA VAL A 53 -7.88 5.81 13.89
C VAL A 53 -6.60 5.28 13.25
N ILE A 54 -6.69 4.32 12.34
CA ILE A 54 -5.51 3.62 11.81
C ILE A 54 -4.90 4.41 10.65
N LEU A 55 -5.70 4.73 9.63
CA LEU A 55 -5.17 5.33 8.40
C LEU A 55 -4.61 6.74 8.65
N SER A 56 -5.26 7.54 9.50
CA SER A 56 -4.79 8.88 9.88
C SER A 56 -3.38 8.85 10.51
N HIS A 57 -3.12 7.90 11.41
CA HIS A 57 -1.83 7.75 12.07
C HIS A 57 -0.78 7.17 11.12
N MET A 58 -1.16 6.23 10.25
CA MET A 58 -0.28 5.73 9.18
C MET A 58 0.25 6.87 8.32
N ILE A 59 -0.62 7.78 7.86
CA ILE A 59 -0.20 8.94 7.07
C ILE A 59 0.86 9.75 7.83
N THR A 60 0.67 9.98 9.14
CA THR A 60 1.61 10.79 9.92
C THR A 60 3.02 10.20 9.94
N PHE A 61 3.17 8.92 10.28
CA PHE A 61 4.53 8.34 10.39
C PHE A 61 5.10 7.86 9.04
N LEU A 62 4.27 7.57 8.03
CA LEU A 62 4.74 7.25 6.68
C LEU A 62 5.17 8.50 5.90
N ASN A 63 4.88 9.71 6.40
CA ASN A 63 5.47 10.94 5.85
C ASN A 63 6.91 11.18 6.33
N ASP A 64 7.39 10.41 7.32
CA ASP A 64 8.77 10.48 7.78
C ASP A 64 9.69 9.64 6.88
N LYS A 65 10.40 10.32 5.99
CA LYS A 65 11.33 9.72 5.02
C LYS A 65 12.55 9.04 5.65
N SER A 66 12.83 9.28 6.93
CA SER A 66 13.96 8.64 7.61
C SER A 66 13.76 7.14 7.84
N ASN A 67 12.51 6.67 7.85
CA ASN A 67 12.13 5.31 8.20
C ASN A 67 11.61 4.53 6.97
N TRP A 68 12.49 4.26 6.01
CA TRP A 68 12.15 3.53 4.78
C TRP A 68 11.53 2.14 5.04
N GLU A 69 11.94 1.45 6.11
CA GLU A 69 11.39 0.14 6.47
C GLU A 69 9.89 0.16 6.82
N LEU A 70 9.37 1.30 7.31
CA LEU A 70 7.94 1.45 7.58
C LEU A 70 7.12 1.50 6.28
N HIS A 71 7.71 2.05 5.21
CA HIS A 71 7.08 2.06 3.89
C HIS A 71 6.94 0.64 3.35
N ILE A 72 7.99 -0.19 3.48
CA ILE A 72 7.94 -1.60 3.09
C ILE A 72 6.84 -2.33 3.86
N ALA A 73 6.83 -2.21 5.19
CA ALA A 73 5.81 -2.87 6.01
C ALA A 73 4.39 -2.40 5.68
N PHE A 74 4.21 -1.13 5.32
CA PHE A 74 2.94 -0.63 4.83
C PHE A 74 2.56 -1.27 3.48
N PHE A 75 3.48 -1.32 2.52
CA PHE A 75 3.24 -1.96 1.23
C PHE A 75 3.02 -3.47 1.33
N GLU A 76 3.57 -4.13 2.34
CA GLU A 76 3.26 -5.53 2.61
C GLU A 76 1.84 -5.72 3.14
N ALA A 77 1.34 -4.77 3.93
CA ALA A 77 0.01 -4.79 4.54
C ALA A 77 -1.09 -4.07 3.73
N ILE A 78 -0.75 -3.37 2.64
CA ILE A 78 -1.66 -2.47 1.92
C ILE A 78 -2.93 -3.17 1.42
N VAL A 79 -2.83 -4.42 0.96
CA VAL A 79 -3.99 -5.17 0.47
C VAL A 79 -5.02 -5.37 1.58
N ASP A 80 -4.57 -5.71 2.78
CA ASP A 80 -5.46 -5.86 3.93
C ASP A 80 -6.12 -4.53 4.27
N VAL A 81 -5.36 -3.44 4.27
CA VAL A 81 -5.88 -2.09 4.55
C VAL A 81 -6.92 -1.66 3.50
N VAL A 82 -6.60 -1.82 2.21
CA VAL A 82 -7.48 -1.49 1.09
C VAL A 82 -8.75 -2.33 1.10
N SER A 83 -8.66 -3.62 1.44
CA SER A 83 -9.82 -4.52 1.48
C SER A 83 -10.86 -4.08 2.52
N GLN A 84 -10.43 -3.46 3.61
CA GLN A 84 -11.30 -3.08 4.73
C GLN A 84 -11.73 -1.61 4.69
N ILE A 85 -10.85 -0.71 4.23
CA ILE A 85 -11.09 0.74 4.20
C ILE A 85 -11.62 1.21 2.84
N GLY A 86 -11.37 0.46 1.77
CA GLY A 86 -11.80 0.79 0.41
C GLY A 86 -10.95 1.88 -0.24
N GLU A 87 -11.48 2.52 -1.28
CA GLU A 87 -10.72 3.40 -2.19
C GLU A 87 -9.98 4.55 -1.51
N ARG A 88 -10.41 5.02 -0.34
CA ARG A 88 -9.71 6.11 0.36
C ARG A 88 -8.31 5.74 0.84
N SER A 89 -7.99 4.46 1.01
CA SER A 89 -6.61 4.07 1.29
C SER A 89 -5.72 4.19 0.04
N LEU A 90 -6.31 4.29 -1.17
CA LEU A 90 -5.55 4.59 -2.38
C LEU A 90 -5.03 6.02 -2.39
N ASP A 91 -5.71 6.98 -1.77
CA ASP A 91 -5.20 8.35 -1.64
C ASP A 91 -3.86 8.36 -0.88
N VAL A 92 -3.70 7.47 0.10
CA VAL A 92 -2.44 7.30 0.84
C VAL A 92 -1.39 6.64 -0.02
N LEU A 93 -1.76 5.61 -0.80
CA LEU A 93 -0.87 5.02 -1.79
C LEU A 93 -0.35 6.09 -2.75
N GLU A 94 -1.24 6.89 -3.35
CA GLU A 94 -0.87 7.97 -4.27
C GLU A 94 0.09 8.97 -3.61
N ALA A 95 -0.23 9.43 -2.40
CA ALA A 95 0.64 10.36 -1.67
C ALA A 95 2.05 9.79 -1.43
N LEU A 96 2.15 8.49 -1.12
CA LEU A 96 3.43 7.80 -0.93
C LEU A 96 4.21 7.69 -2.23
N LEU A 97 3.55 7.36 -3.34
CA LEU A 97 4.20 7.23 -4.65
C LEU A 97 4.77 8.57 -5.17
N GLN A 98 4.28 9.70 -4.67
CA GLN A 98 4.85 11.03 -4.95
C GLN A 98 6.12 11.38 -4.14
N GLN A 99 6.52 10.55 -3.16
CA GLN A 99 7.62 10.92 -2.25
C GLN A 99 9.02 10.83 -2.87
N ASP A 100 9.66 9.66 -2.82
CA ASP A 100 11.01 9.44 -3.33
C ASP A 100 11.14 8.07 -3.99
N SER A 101 12.29 7.82 -4.63
CA SER A 101 12.52 6.60 -5.38
C SER A 101 12.52 5.34 -4.53
N ASN A 102 12.89 5.41 -3.25
CA ASN A 102 12.87 4.24 -2.37
C ASN A 102 11.44 3.79 -2.11
N VAL A 103 10.53 4.75 -1.90
CA VAL A 103 9.10 4.46 -1.73
C VAL A 103 8.51 3.83 -3.00
N LYS A 104 8.82 4.38 -4.17
CA LYS A 104 8.39 3.82 -5.47
C LYS A 104 8.92 2.41 -5.69
N ARG A 105 10.20 2.16 -5.36
CA ARG A 105 10.80 0.83 -5.42
C ARG A 105 10.10 -0.15 -4.48
N ALA A 106 9.88 0.24 -3.23
CA ALA A 106 9.18 -0.59 -2.24
C ALA A 106 7.75 -0.95 -2.68
N PHE A 107 7.04 -0.01 -3.31
CA PHE A 107 5.74 -0.29 -3.90
C PHE A 107 5.82 -1.40 -4.97
N LEU A 108 6.73 -1.25 -5.93
CA LEU A 108 6.91 -2.21 -7.03
C LEU A 108 7.23 -3.60 -6.47
N THR A 109 8.17 -3.71 -5.55
CA THR A 109 8.66 -5.01 -5.05
C THR A 109 7.73 -5.67 -4.04
N HIS A 110 7.03 -4.91 -3.19
CA HIS A 110 6.26 -5.50 -2.07
C HIS A 110 4.74 -5.50 -2.26
N SER A 111 4.20 -4.69 -3.19
CA SER A 111 2.75 -4.48 -3.31
C SER A 111 2.16 -4.53 -4.71
N ALA A 112 2.89 -4.14 -5.76
CA ALA A 112 2.30 -3.98 -7.10
C ALA A 112 1.61 -5.25 -7.59
N GLY A 113 2.27 -6.41 -7.52
CA GLY A 113 1.65 -7.70 -7.83
C GLY A 113 0.41 -7.96 -6.98
N LYS A 114 0.55 -7.95 -5.64
CA LYS A 114 -0.55 -8.24 -4.71
C LYS A 114 -1.78 -7.36 -4.96
N LEU A 115 -1.59 -6.07 -5.22
CA LEU A 115 -2.66 -5.13 -5.57
C LEU A 115 -3.27 -5.43 -6.95
N CYS A 116 -2.47 -5.84 -7.94
CA CYS A 116 -3.00 -6.32 -9.22
C CYS A 116 -3.92 -7.54 -9.05
N THR A 117 -3.54 -8.52 -8.23
CA THR A 117 -4.42 -9.66 -7.91
C THR A 117 -5.69 -9.20 -7.20
N PHE A 118 -5.56 -8.30 -6.22
CA PHE A 118 -6.71 -7.82 -5.45
C PHE A 118 -7.72 -7.03 -6.30
N PHE A 119 -7.24 -6.11 -7.14
CA PHE A 119 -8.09 -5.27 -7.97
C PHE A 119 -8.62 -5.95 -9.23
N GLY A 120 -7.94 -7.02 -9.68
CA GLY A 120 -8.17 -7.63 -10.97
C GLY A 120 -7.74 -6.74 -12.14
N ALA A 121 -7.73 -7.32 -13.34
CA ALA A 121 -7.11 -6.73 -14.53
C ALA A 121 -7.58 -5.30 -14.87
N GLN A 122 -8.87 -5.00 -14.71
CA GLN A 122 -9.44 -3.72 -15.13
C GLN A 122 -8.93 -2.57 -14.25
N LYS A 123 -9.03 -2.71 -12.93
CA LYS A 123 -8.67 -1.64 -11.98
C LYS A 123 -7.17 -1.59 -11.70
N ALA A 124 -6.46 -2.73 -11.85
CA ALA A 124 -5.00 -2.76 -11.86
C ALA A 124 -4.39 -1.90 -12.97
N LYS A 125 -5.04 -1.85 -14.16
CA LYS A 125 -4.57 -1.01 -15.26
C LYS A 125 -4.61 0.48 -14.94
N GLU A 126 -5.65 0.92 -14.23
CA GLU A 126 -5.82 2.32 -13.87
C GLU A 126 -4.87 2.72 -12.73
N VAL A 127 -4.75 1.88 -11.70
CA VAL A 127 -4.11 2.22 -10.41
C VAL A 127 -2.64 1.80 -10.33
N ILE A 128 -2.20 0.78 -11.08
CA ILE A 128 -0.84 0.21 -10.93
C ILE A 128 -0.02 0.45 -12.20
N LEU A 129 -0.56 0.14 -13.38
CA LEU A 129 0.22 0.18 -14.62
C LEU A 129 0.61 1.60 -15.04
N SER A 130 -0.24 2.59 -14.78
CA SER A 130 0.06 4.01 -15.04
C SER A 130 1.30 4.48 -14.26
N HIS A 131 1.43 4.09 -12.99
CA HIS A 131 2.61 4.37 -12.18
C HIS A 131 3.83 3.59 -12.65
N MET A 132 3.68 2.30 -12.99
CA MET A 132 4.79 1.49 -13.53
C MET A 132 5.39 2.12 -14.80
N ILE A 133 4.54 2.60 -15.72
CA ILE A 133 4.95 3.34 -16.92
C ILE A 133 5.67 4.64 -16.54
N THR A 134 5.11 5.40 -15.60
CA THR A 134 5.70 6.67 -15.15
C THR A 134 7.10 6.45 -14.54
N PHE A 135 7.26 5.38 -13.75
CA PHE A 135 8.52 5.02 -13.11
C PHE A 135 9.56 4.54 -14.10
N LEU A 136 9.13 3.81 -15.13
CA LEU A 136 10.01 3.38 -16.20
C LEU A 136 10.51 4.55 -17.08
N ASN A 137 9.73 5.62 -17.19
CA ASN A 137 10.13 6.81 -17.96
C ASN A 137 11.15 7.69 -17.20
N ASP A 138 11.42 7.43 -15.92
CA ASP A 138 12.45 8.13 -15.14
C ASP A 138 13.86 7.60 -15.47
N LYS A 139 14.40 8.11 -16.59
CA LYS A 139 15.72 7.73 -17.12
C LYS A 139 16.89 7.94 -16.14
N SER A 140 16.69 8.73 -15.09
CA SER A 140 17.74 9.03 -14.11
C SER A 140 17.92 7.92 -13.06
N ASN A 141 16.95 7.01 -12.93
CA ASN A 141 16.88 6.07 -11.82
C ASN A 141 16.94 4.60 -12.25
N TRP A 142 18.17 4.10 -12.45
CA TRP A 142 18.41 2.71 -12.85
C TRP A 142 17.90 1.69 -11.83
N GLU A 143 17.90 2.00 -10.53
CA GLU A 143 17.39 1.10 -9.49
C GLU A 143 15.89 0.92 -9.60
N LEU A 144 15.17 1.97 -9.99
CA LEU A 144 13.73 1.92 -10.23
C LEU A 144 13.42 1.06 -11.46
N HIS A 145 14.27 1.09 -12.49
CA HIS A 145 14.14 0.20 -13.65
C HIS A 145 14.34 -1.26 -13.26
N ILE A 146 15.32 -1.59 -12.41
CA ILE A 146 15.51 -2.96 -11.92
C ILE A 146 14.28 -3.42 -11.13
N ALA A 147 13.81 -2.62 -10.19
CA ALA A 147 12.62 -2.93 -9.41
C ALA A 147 11.37 -3.12 -10.29
N PHE A 148 11.26 -2.33 -11.37
CA PHE A 148 10.21 -2.53 -12.38
C PHE A 148 10.31 -3.90 -13.05
N PHE A 149 11.50 -4.31 -13.50
CA PHE A 149 11.69 -5.60 -14.16
C PHE A 149 11.50 -6.81 -13.22
N GLU A 150 11.79 -6.65 -11.93
CA GLU A 150 11.45 -7.66 -10.93
C GLU A 150 9.93 -7.75 -10.73
N ALA A 151 9.25 -6.61 -10.60
CA ALA A 151 7.82 -6.56 -10.34
C ALA A 151 6.94 -6.94 -11.55
N ILE A 152 7.39 -6.65 -12.78
CA ILE A 152 6.58 -6.87 -14.00
C ILE A 152 6.27 -8.35 -14.21
N VAL A 153 7.18 -9.25 -13.84
CA VAL A 153 6.95 -10.70 -13.94
C VAL A 153 5.78 -11.12 -13.05
N ASP A 154 5.77 -10.65 -11.80
CA ASP A 154 4.70 -10.94 -10.85
C ASP A 154 3.38 -10.32 -11.31
N VAL A 155 3.39 -9.06 -11.76
CA VAL A 155 2.19 -8.35 -12.24
C VAL A 155 1.59 -9.05 -13.48
N VAL A 156 2.42 -9.41 -14.46
CA VAL A 156 2.00 -10.08 -15.70
C VAL A 156 1.43 -11.46 -15.40
N SER A 157 2.08 -12.24 -14.53
CA SER A 157 1.62 -13.59 -14.16
C SER A 157 0.22 -13.56 -13.52
N GLN A 158 -0.13 -12.47 -12.84
CA GLN A 158 -1.38 -12.32 -12.09
C GLN A 158 -2.53 -11.75 -12.94
N ILE A 159 -2.23 -11.00 -14.00
CA ILE A 159 -3.22 -10.41 -14.91
C ILE A 159 -3.63 -11.38 -16.04
N GLY A 160 -2.86 -12.45 -16.29
CA GLY A 160 -3.14 -13.47 -17.31
C GLY A 160 -3.05 -12.92 -18.74
N GLU A 161 -3.71 -13.53 -19.73
CA GLU A 161 -3.59 -13.19 -21.17
C GLU A 161 -3.83 -11.71 -21.52
N ARG A 162 -4.52 -10.94 -20.67
CA ARG A 162 -4.68 -9.47 -20.80
C ARG A 162 -3.40 -8.68 -20.52
N SER A 163 -2.33 -9.35 -20.09
CA SER A 163 -1.00 -8.79 -19.91
C SER A 163 -0.29 -8.50 -21.23
N LEU A 164 -0.74 -9.08 -22.36
CA LEU A 164 -0.16 -8.83 -23.67
C LEU A 164 -0.30 -7.36 -24.09
N ASP A 165 -1.49 -6.78 -23.99
CA ASP A 165 -1.71 -5.36 -24.30
C ASP A 165 -0.86 -4.44 -23.40
N VAL A 166 -0.63 -4.86 -22.15
CA VAL A 166 0.17 -4.13 -21.16
C VAL A 166 1.65 -4.20 -21.51
N LEU A 167 2.14 -5.40 -21.79
CA LEU A 167 3.50 -5.64 -22.23
C LEU A 167 3.77 -4.96 -23.57
N GLU A 168 2.82 -4.99 -24.51
CA GLU A 168 2.92 -4.30 -25.80
C GLU A 168 2.99 -2.78 -25.63
N ALA A 169 2.15 -2.19 -24.78
CA ALA A 169 2.22 -0.76 -24.47
C ALA A 169 3.57 -0.37 -23.85
N LEU A 170 4.10 -1.20 -22.95
CA LEU A 170 5.41 -1.01 -22.32
C LEU A 170 6.56 -1.17 -23.33
N LEU A 171 6.53 -2.23 -24.14
CA LEU A 171 7.52 -2.51 -25.19
C LEU A 171 7.53 -1.43 -26.28
N GLN A 172 6.36 -0.92 -26.67
CA GLN A 172 6.26 0.19 -27.60
C GLN A 172 6.97 1.43 -27.06
N GLN A 173 6.78 1.78 -25.79
CA GLN A 173 7.47 2.93 -25.17
C GLN A 173 8.99 2.75 -25.11
N PHE A 174 9.47 1.53 -24.83
CA PHE A 174 10.90 1.22 -24.91
C PHE A 174 11.47 1.34 -26.33
N SER A 175 10.72 0.89 -27.34
CA SER A 175 11.17 0.89 -28.75
C SER A 175 11.17 2.26 -29.43
N SER A 176 10.44 3.23 -28.86
CA SER A 176 10.41 4.63 -29.32
C SER A 176 11.58 5.49 -28.80
N HIS A 177 12.59 4.86 -28.19
CA HIS A 177 13.83 5.47 -27.69
C HIS A 177 15.06 4.74 -28.21
#